data_AF-A0A249PNC2-F1
#
_entry.id   AF-A0A249PNC2-F1
#
_cell.length_a   1.000
_cell.length_b   1.000
_cell.length_c   1.000
_cell.angle_alpha   90.00
_cell.angle_beta   90.00
_cell.angle_gamma   90.00
#
_symmetry.space_group_name_H-M   'P 1'
#
loop_
_entity.id
_entity.type
_entity.pdbx_description
1 polymer ?
#
loop_
_entity_poly.entity_id
_entity_poly.type
_entity_poly.pdbx_seq_one_letter_code
_entity_poly.pdbx_strand_id
1 'polypeptide(L)'
;MNAWGKALGLEKVRLIPDGSGEFTRKMGMLVAKDNLGFGMRSWRYAAVVNDSVVEQWFEEEGFSDNCESDPYSASSPQNILETLRTFDTARLGRVPIKF
;
A
#
# COMPACT_ATOMS: atom_id res chain seq x y z
N MET A 1 -15.19 -9.31 1.28
CA MET A 1 -14.40 -8.86 0.12
C MET A 1 -14.95 -9.35 -1.23
N ASN A 2 -15.29 -10.63 -1.42
CA ASN A 2 -15.76 -11.15 -2.72
C ASN A 2 -16.95 -10.38 -3.32
N ALA A 3 -18.00 -10.10 -2.53
CA ALA A 3 -19.15 -9.33 -3.00
C ALA A 3 -18.78 -7.90 -3.42
N TRP A 4 -17.85 -7.26 -2.70
CA TRP A 4 -17.36 -5.92 -3.02
C TRP A 4 -16.56 -5.90 -4.31
N GLY A 5 -15.64 -6.86 -4.50
CA GLY A 5 -14.90 -7.01 -5.75
C GLY A 5 -15.80 -7.27 -6.96
N LYS A 6 -16.85 -8.10 -6.79
CA LYS A 6 -17.86 -8.34 -7.84
C LYS A 6 -18.63 -7.06 -8.18
N ALA A 7 -19.06 -6.29 -7.18
CA ALA A 7 -19.80 -5.05 -7.39
C ALA A 7 -18.95 -3.97 -8.11
N LEU A 8 -17.65 -3.94 -7.86
CA LEU A 8 -16.70 -3.04 -8.53
C LEU A 8 -16.23 -3.54 -9.91
N GLY A 9 -16.60 -4.75 -10.32
CA GLY A 9 -16.15 -5.33 -11.59
C GLY A 9 -14.63 -5.54 -11.67
N LEU A 10 -14.00 -5.92 -10.55
CA LEU A 10 -12.53 -6.11 -10.51
C LEU A 10 -12.10 -7.35 -11.30
N GLU A 11 -11.27 -7.15 -12.31
CA GLU A 11 -10.71 -8.25 -13.11
C GLU A 11 -9.20 -8.46 -12.86
N LYS A 12 -8.44 -7.38 -12.67
CA LYS A 12 -6.97 -7.40 -12.59
C LYS A 12 -6.42 -7.26 -11.16
N VAL A 13 -7.29 -7.00 -10.19
CA VAL A 13 -6.91 -6.81 -8.78
C VAL A 13 -7.45 -7.97 -7.96
N ARG A 14 -6.55 -8.70 -7.30
CA ARG A 14 -6.92 -9.75 -6.35
C ARG A 14 -7.12 -9.15 -4.97
N LEU A 15 -8.27 -9.43 -4.35
CA LEU A 15 -8.55 -9.04 -2.98
C LEU A 15 -8.00 -10.09 -2.00
N ILE A 16 -7.32 -9.65 -0.93
CA ILE A 16 -6.78 -10.52 0.12
C ILE A 16 -7.54 -10.24 1.43
N PRO A 17 -8.37 -11.18 1.91
CA PRO A 17 -9.18 -10.97 3.12
C PRO A 17 -8.38 -11.25 4.39
N ASP A 18 -7.68 -10.24 4.92
CA ASP A 18 -7.10 -10.28 6.27
C ASP A 18 -8.18 -10.05 7.35
N GLY A 19 -9.12 -10.99 7.46
CA GLY A 19 -10.30 -10.84 8.32
C GLY A 19 -9.99 -10.77 9.81
N SER A 20 -8.90 -11.40 10.25
CA SER A 20 -8.42 -11.33 11.64
C SER A 20 -7.52 -10.11 11.91
N GLY A 21 -7.12 -9.36 10.88
CA GLY A 21 -6.17 -8.25 10.98
C GLY A 21 -4.76 -8.68 11.37
N GLU A 22 -4.42 -9.97 11.20
CA GLU A 22 -3.16 -10.53 11.73
C GLU A 22 -1.98 -10.13 10.86
N PHE A 23 -2.19 -10.09 9.54
CA PHE A 23 -1.18 -9.58 8.63
C PHE A 23 -0.94 -8.10 8.88
N THR A 24 -2.00 -7.29 8.89
CA THR A 24 -1.91 -5.85 9.17
C THR A 24 -1.23 -5.55 10.50
N ARG A 25 -1.55 -6.29 11.57
CA ARG A 25 -0.89 -6.17 12.89
C ARG A 25 0.59 -6.46 12.82
N LYS A 26 0.99 -7.55 12.15
CA LYS A 26 2.40 -7.94 11.99
C LYS A 26 3.19 -6.99 11.08
N MET A 27 2.52 -6.33 10.15
CA MET A 27 3.08 -5.27 9.34
C MET A 27 3.19 -3.93 10.10
N GLY A 28 2.73 -3.86 11.35
CA GLY A 28 2.73 -2.62 12.15
C GLY A 28 1.69 -1.60 11.70
N MET A 29 0.75 -1.97 10.84
CA MET A 29 -0.17 -1.06 10.16
C MET A 29 -1.59 -1.08 10.73
N LEU A 30 -1.78 -1.61 11.93
CA LEU A 30 -3.10 -1.73 12.54
C LEU A 30 -3.40 -0.48 13.38
N VAL A 31 -4.53 0.17 13.10
CA VAL A 31 -5.03 1.35 13.84
C VAL A 31 -6.47 1.16 14.27
N ALA A 32 -6.88 1.82 15.35
CA ALA A 32 -8.28 1.96 15.73
C ALA A 32 -8.96 3.02 14.85
N LYS A 33 -10.19 2.73 14.39
CA LYS A 33 -11.08 3.69 13.72
C LYS A 33 -12.45 3.66 14.39
N ASP A 34 -12.45 3.71 15.72
CA ASP A 34 -13.66 3.68 16.55
C ASP A 34 -14.45 4.98 16.44
N ASN A 35 -13.78 6.10 16.13
CA ASN A 35 -14.41 7.36 15.75
C ASN A 35 -15.41 7.24 14.58
N LEU A 36 -15.25 6.21 13.72
CA LEU A 36 -16.15 5.89 12.61
C LEU A 36 -16.98 4.62 12.84
N GLY A 37 -16.83 3.97 14.00
CA GLY A 37 -17.48 2.69 14.31
C GLY A 37 -16.92 1.50 13.52
N PHE A 38 -15.68 1.59 13.01
CA PHE A 38 -15.08 0.55 12.17
C PHE A 38 -14.28 -0.49 12.95
N GLY A 39 -13.93 -0.22 14.22
CA GLY A 39 -13.01 -1.04 15.00
C GLY A 39 -11.58 -0.95 14.48
N MET A 40 -10.79 -2.02 14.67
CA MET A 40 -9.43 -2.10 14.16
C MET A 40 -9.40 -2.25 12.63
N ARG A 41 -8.58 -1.44 11.96
CA ARG A 41 -8.42 -1.43 10.50
C ARG A 41 -6.96 -1.26 10.12
N SER A 42 -6.67 -1.61 8.87
CA SER A 42 -5.40 -1.25 8.24
C SER A 42 -5.33 0.26 8.04
N TRP A 43 -4.21 0.85 8.43
CA TRP A 43 -3.77 2.14 7.90
C TRP A 43 -3.60 2.01 6.38
N ARG A 44 -3.70 3.13 5.67
CA ARG A 44 -3.57 3.14 4.21
C ARG A 44 -2.09 3.14 3.85
N TYR A 45 -1.68 2.16 3.07
CA TYR A 45 -0.35 2.06 2.53
C TYR A 45 -0.34 1.25 1.23
N ALA A 46 0.77 1.31 0.51
CA ALA A 46 1.11 0.38 -0.55
C ALA A 46 2.56 -0.11 -0.38
N ALA A 47 2.86 -1.25 -0.98
CA ALA A 47 4.20 -1.83 -0.94
C ALA A 47 4.52 -2.53 -2.26
N VAL A 48 5.79 -2.49 -2.66
CA VAL A 48 6.34 -3.33 -3.72
C VAL A 48 7.07 -4.47 -3.04
N VAL A 49 6.62 -5.69 -3.30
CA VAL A 49 7.12 -6.89 -2.62
C VAL A 49 7.58 -7.90 -3.68
N ASN A 50 8.86 -8.28 -3.63
CA ASN A 50 9.45 -9.29 -4.50
C ASN A 50 10.01 -10.41 -3.62
N ASP A 51 9.61 -11.66 -3.88
CA ASP A 51 10.07 -12.85 -3.14
C ASP A 51 10.02 -12.71 -1.62
N SER A 52 8.89 -12.20 -1.11
CA SER A 52 8.66 -11.92 0.32
C SER A 52 9.55 -10.82 0.93
N VAL A 53 10.32 -10.09 0.12
CA VAL A 53 11.09 -8.92 0.52
C VAL A 53 10.34 -7.65 0.12
N VAL A 54 10.14 -6.75 1.07
CA VAL A 54 9.59 -5.42 0.81
C VAL A 54 10.70 -4.55 0.21
N GLU A 55 10.58 -4.19 -1.06
CA GLU A 55 11.54 -3.32 -1.74
C GLU A 55 11.20 -1.83 -1.60
N GLN A 56 9.91 -1.51 -1.56
CA GLN A 56 9.42 -0.13 -1.41
C GLN A 56 8.18 -0.09 -0.53
N TRP A 57 8.05 0.98 0.24
CA TRP A 57 6.98 1.21 1.21
C TRP A 57 6.40 2.61 1.02
N PHE A 58 5.08 2.69 0.86
CA PHE A 58 4.34 3.92 0.57
C PHE A 58 3.23 4.09 1.61
N GLU A 59 3.61 4.56 2.79
CA GLU A 59 2.69 4.82 3.90
C GLU A 59 2.11 6.23 3.80
N GLU A 60 0.82 6.38 4.10
CA GLU A 60 0.22 7.72 4.20
C GLU A 60 0.66 8.43 5.49
N GLU A 61 0.81 9.75 5.41
CA GLU A 61 1.13 10.59 6.57
C GLU A 61 0.00 10.60 7.61
N GLY A 62 0.34 10.80 8.89
CA GLY A 62 -0.65 10.92 9.96
C GLY A 62 -1.10 9.59 10.56
N PHE A 63 -0.27 8.54 10.43
CA PHE A 63 -0.45 7.24 11.08
C PHE A 63 -0.80 7.41 12.57
N SER A 64 -2.06 7.16 12.91
CA SER A 64 -2.56 7.25 14.28
C SER A 64 -3.94 6.61 14.43
N ASP A 65 -4.24 6.22 15.66
CA ASP A 65 -5.57 5.80 16.07
C ASP A 65 -6.56 6.97 15.97
N ASN A 66 -7.76 6.69 15.47
CA ASN A 66 -8.87 7.63 15.35
C ASN A 66 -8.50 8.91 14.58
N CYS A 67 -7.56 8.82 13.64
CA CYS A 67 -7.23 9.92 12.73
C CYS A 67 -8.50 10.47 12.05
N GLU A 68 -8.66 11.79 12.09
CA GLU A 68 -9.84 12.49 11.57
C GLU A 68 -9.79 12.64 10.03
N SER A 69 -8.59 12.62 9.45
CA SER A 69 -8.40 12.72 8.00
C SER A 69 -8.36 11.35 7.32
N ASP A 70 -8.60 11.35 6.01
CA ASP A 70 -8.45 10.17 5.13
C ASP A 70 -7.42 10.47 4.04
N PRO A 71 -6.11 10.42 4.35
CA PRO A 71 -5.05 10.75 3.39
C PRO A 71 -4.99 9.73 2.24
N TYR A 72 -4.69 10.23 1.05
CA TYR A 72 -4.51 9.43 -0.16
C TYR A 72 -3.58 10.14 -1.15
N SER A 73 -2.29 10.12 -0.85
CA SER A 73 -1.25 10.71 -1.70
C SER A 73 -0.13 9.70 -1.95
N ALA A 74 0.56 9.26 -0.90
CA ALA A 74 1.73 8.40 -0.98
C ALA A 74 1.41 7.04 -1.61
N SER A 75 0.27 6.45 -1.25
CA SER A 75 -0.19 5.14 -1.71
C SER A 75 -1.01 5.19 -3.01
N SER A 76 -1.14 6.36 -3.65
CA SER A 76 -1.88 6.48 -4.91
C SER A 76 -1.18 5.70 -6.04
N PRO A 77 -1.93 5.01 -6.93
CA PRO A 77 -1.34 4.27 -8.06
C PRO A 77 -0.49 5.15 -8.97
N GLN A 78 -0.84 6.43 -9.13
CA GLN A 78 -0.08 7.39 -9.92
C GLN A 78 1.30 7.63 -9.31
N ASN A 79 1.36 7.93 -8.01
CA ASN A 79 2.62 8.14 -7.29
C ASN A 79 3.52 6.89 -7.33
N ILE A 80 2.93 5.71 -7.11
CA ILE A 80 3.66 4.44 -7.18
C ILE A 80 4.22 4.21 -8.58
N LEU A 81 3.41 4.36 -9.63
CA LEU A 81 3.84 4.12 -11.00
C LEU A 81 4.95 5.09 -11.43
N GLU A 82 4.86 6.36 -11.04
CA GLU A 82 5.91 7.36 -11.31
C GLU A 82 7.20 7.00 -10.58
N THR A 83 7.10 6.60 -9.31
CA THR A 83 8.24 6.15 -8.51
C THR A 83 8.94 4.96 -9.17
N LEU A 84 8.18 3.93 -9.55
CA LEU A 84 8.70 2.73 -10.22
C LEU A 84 9.42 3.04 -11.53
N ARG A 85 8.83 3.89 -12.39
CA ARG A 85 9.45 4.30 -13.66
C ARG A 85 10.76 5.05 -13.45
N THR A 86 10.83 5.88 -12.41
CA THR A 86 12.03 6.63 -12.05
C THR A 86 13.13 5.69 -11.56
N PHE A 87 12.79 4.72 -10.71
CA PHE A 87 13.75 3.71 -10.23
C PHE A 87 14.33 2.86 -11.37
N ASP A 88 13.50 2.41 -12.32
CA ASP A 88 13.97 1.64 -13.47
C ASP A 88 14.90 2.47 -14.37
N THR A 89 14.56 3.76 -14.58
CA THR A 89 15.41 4.69 -15.33
C THR A 89 16.77 4.89 -14.64
N ALA A 90 16.79 5.01 -13.31
CA ALA A 90 18.01 5.13 -12.52
C ALA A 90 18.86 3.84 -12.53
N ARG A 91 18.24 2.65 -12.62
CA ARG A 91 18.95 1.36 -12.80
C ARG A 91 19.56 1.24 -14.20
N LEU A 92 18.88 1.71 -15.24
CA LEU A 92 19.35 1.68 -16.64
C LEU A 92 20.40 2.75 -16.97
N GLY A 93 20.44 3.86 -16.22
CA GLY A 93 21.39 4.97 -16.41
C GLY A 93 22.84 4.69 -15.98
N ARG A 94 23.16 3.50 -15.45
CA ARG A 94 24.55 3.08 -15.21
C ARG A 94 25.17 2.53 -16.51
N VAL A 95 25.49 3.43 -17.43
CA VAL A 95 26.36 3.09 -18.58
C VAL A 95 27.75 2.75 -18.02
N PRO A 96 28.36 1.59 -18.31
CA PRO A 96 29.74 1.35 -17.94
C PRO A 96 30.59 2.37 -18.70
N ILE A 97 31.40 3.15 -17.97
CA ILE A 97 32.46 3.95 -18.57
C ILE A 97 33.38 2.94 -19.29
N LYS A 98 33.28 2.88 -20.62
CA LYS A 98 34.30 2.24 -21.44
C LYS A 98 35.45 3.24 -21.59
N PHE A 99 36.62 2.83 -21.11
CA PHE A 99 37.90 3.44 -21.49
C PHE A 99 38.09 3.37 -23.01
#